data_AF-A0A6G1RXG9-F1
#
_entry.id   AF-A0A6G1RXG9-F1
#
_cell.length_a   1.000
_cell.length_b   1.000
_cell.length_c   1.000
_cell.angle_alpha   90.00
_cell.angle_beta   90.00
_cell.angle_gamma   90.00
#
_symmetry.space_group_name_H-M   'P 1'
#
loop_
_entity.id
_entity.type
_entity.pdbx_description
1 polymer ?
#
loop_
_entity_poly.entity_id
_entity_poly.type
_entity_poly.pdbx_seq_one_letter_code
_entity_poly.pdbx_strand_id
1 'polypeptide(L)'
;FFLREANQDFMRNSSLQSRVESFFPYKAKRPPILNASYGPFSVEQVVPQDLMLTSNFFGSANKFTYNWKLRAYIMSDKIYPSKPKVQVLFYIVGRDWDDYSTTERLPCLRVFAFRETREVRGSCRLKGDLGLCVAELELLPSWFNPPTVVAGRKKTMDQSEGSPVELYYAIQPGDEKGECTKEDVRKSNG
;
A
#
# COMPACT_ATOMS: atom_id res chain seq x y z
N PHE A 1 40.00 -31.64 -4.09
CA PHE A 1 39.98 -30.21 -3.74
C PHE A 1 38.69 -29.62 -4.24
N PHE A 2 37.95 -28.91 -3.39
CA PHE A 2 36.70 -28.26 -3.79
C PHE A 2 36.90 -26.75 -3.77
N LEU A 3 36.70 -26.13 -4.92
CA LEU A 3 36.68 -24.68 -5.09
C LEU A 3 35.21 -24.25 -5.08
N ARG A 4 34.82 -23.38 -4.16
CA ARG A 4 33.48 -22.79 -4.13
C ARG A 4 33.54 -21.31 -4.52
N GLU A 5 32.55 -20.91 -5.29
CA GLU A 5 32.38 -19.55 -5.81
C GLU A 5 31.94 -18.61 -4.68
N ALA A 6 32.69 -17.54 -4.48
CA ALA A 6 32.53 -16.60 -3.37
C ALA A 6 31.50 -15.51 -3.68
N ASN A 7 30.32 -15.88 -4.17
CA ASN A 7 29.27 -14.89 -4.43
C ASN A 7 27.91 -15.38 -3.90
N GLN A 8 27.31 -14.51 -3.08
CA GLN A 8 25.94 -14.55 -2.51
C GLN A 8 25.68 -15.21 -1.16
N ASP A 9 26.68 -15.30 -0.29
CA ASP A 9 26.40 -15.07 1.14
C ASP A 9 26.97 -13.70 1.47
N PHE A 10 26.10 -12.68 1.50
CA PHE A 10 26.43 -11.38 2.07
C PHE A 10 27.16 -11.62 3.38
N MET A 11 28.44 -11.26 3.41
CA MET A 11 29.36 -11.30 4.56
C MET A 11 28.59 -11.14 5.88
N ARG A 12 28.15 -12.27 6.44
CA ARG A 12 27.50 -12.29 7.74
C ARG A 12 28.61 -12.05 8.73
N ASN A 13 28.66 -10.80 9.23
CA ASN A 13 29.42 -10.33 10.37
C ASN A 13 30.32 -11.42 10.97
N SER A 14 31.57 -11.48 10.49
CA SER A 14 32.54 -12.52 10.85
C SER A 14 32.99 -12.33 12.30
N SER A 15 32.12 -12.69 13.25
CA SER A 15 32.42 -12.85 14.66
C SER A 15 32.30 -14.34 15.01
N LEU A 16 33.13 -14.84 15.92
CA LEU A 16 33.16 -16.25 16.34
C LEU A 16 31.83 -16.73 16.96
N GLN A 17 30.91 -15.81 17.31
CA GLN A 17 29.64 -16.14 17.93
C GLN A 17 28.57 -15.11 17.53
N SER A 18 27.71 -15.45 16.55
CA SER A 18 26.55 -14.62 16.22
C SER A 18 25.41 -14.91 17.19
N ARG A 19 24.88 -13.88 17.87
CA ARG A 19 23.62 -13.97 18.62
C ARG A 19 22.53 -13.20 17.90
N VAL A 20 21.34 -13.78 17.84
CA VAL A 20 20.16 -13.17 17.25
C VAL A 20 19.08 -13.16 18.34
N GLU A 21 18.57 -11.98 18.64
CA GLU A 21 17.49 -11.78 19.60
C GLU A 21 16.35 -11.04 18.89
N SER A 22 15.13 -11.52 19.10
CA SER A 22 13.93 -10.85 18.64
C SER A 22 13.49 -9.84 19.69
N PHE A 23 13.07 -8.66 19.24
CA PHE A 23 12.49 -7.64 20.12
C PHE A 23 11.18 -7.13 19.52
N PHE A 24 10.31 -6.63 20.40
CA PHE A 24 9.04 -6.05 20.00
C PHE A 24 8.96 -4.61 20.50
N PRO A 25 8.91 -3.61 19.60
CA PRO A 25 8.72 -2.22 20.02
C PRO A 25 7.29 -2.05 20.56
N TYR A 26 7.16 -1.87 21.88
CA TYR A 26 5.87 -1.66 22.53
C TYR A 26 5.63 -0.18 22.83
N LYS A 27 4.55 0.39 22.27
CA LYS A 27 4.16 1.80 22.43
C LYS A 27 5.24 2.83 22.07
N ALA A 28 6.19 2.48 21.21
CA ALA A 28 7.26 3.39 20.80
C ALA A 28 6.72 4.46 19.85
N LYS A 29 6.80 5.75 20.22
CA LYS A 29 6.41 6.87 19.33
C LYS A 29 7.48 7.21 18.28
N ARG A 30 8.68 6.68 18.43
CA ARG A 30 9.86 6.94 17.58
C ARG A 30 10.50 5.61 17.15
N PRO A 31 11.30 5.60 16.06
CA PRO A 31 12.09 4.44 15.69
C PRO A 31 12.89 3.91 16.90
N PRO A 32 12.91 2.59 17.16
CA PRO A 32 13.80 2.05 18.16
C PRO A 32 15.26 2.29 17.75
N ILE A 33 16.09 2.62 18.72
CA ILE A 33 17.52 2.86 18.53
C ILE A 33 18.26 1.71 19.20
N LEU A 34 19.14 1.06 18.44
CA LEU A 34 20.04 0.04 18.94
C LEU A 34 21.34 0.73 19.37
N ASN A 35 21.75 0.48 20.61
CA ASN A 35 23.06 0.90 21.10
C ASN A 35 23.99 -0.32 21.16
N ALA A 36 25.14 -0.23 20.53
CA ALA A 36 26.18 -1.23 20.57
C ALA A 36 27.47 -0.63 21.15
N SER A 37 27.96 -1.22 22.25
CA SER A 37 29.18 -0.79 22.93
C SER A 37 30.28 -1.85 22.84
N TYR A 38 31.51 -1.43 22.56
CA TYR A 38 32.71 -2.25 22.60
C TYR A 38 33.82 -1.49 23.34
N GLY A 39 33.99 -1.81 24.63
CA GLY A 39 34.93 -1.12 25.50
C GLY A 39 34.61 0.39 25.58
N PRO A 40 35.56 1.30 25.25
CA PRO A 40 35.33 2.75 25.29
C PRO A 40 34.54 3.29 24.09
N PHE A 41 34.19 2.44 23.11
CA PHE A 41 33.47 2.85 21.92
C PHE A 41 31.99 2.47 22.03
N SER A 42 31.10 3.39 21.65
CA SER A 42 29.68 3.14 21.54
C SER A 42 29.14 3.73 20.24
N VAL A 43 28.22 3.02 19.60
CA VAL A 43 27.50 3.51 18.42
C VAL A 43 26.00 3.32 18.64
N GLU A 44 25.25 4.34 18.27
CA GLU A 44 23.79 4.28 18.23
C GLU A 44 23.34 4.22 16.77
N GLN A 45 22.45 3.29 16.46
CA GLN A 45 21.88 3.14 15.13
C GLN A 45 20.38 2.97 15.22
N VAL A 46 19.64 3.77 14.45
CA VAL A 46 18.21 3.59 14.28
C VAL A 46 17.95 2.27 13.57
N VAL A 47 17.05 1.45 14.11
CA VAL A 47 16.65 0.20 13.46
C VAL A 47 15.97 0.53 12.13
N PRO A 48 16.51 0.04 10.99
CA PRO A 48 15.89 0.25 9.69
C PRO A 48 14.46 -0.29 9.64
N GLN A 49 13.56 0.49 9.03
CA GLN A 49 12.15 0.18 8.82
C GLN A 49 11.98 -1.17 8.10
N ASP A 50 12.86 -1.45 7.13
CA ASP A 50 12.82 -2.65 6.28
C ASP A 50 13.07 -3.95 7.07
N LEU A 51 13.69 -3.85 8.25
CA LEU A 51 13.92 -4.98 9.15
C LEU A 51 12.77 -5.21 10.14
N MET A 52 11.81 -4.29 10.22
CA MET A 52 10.62 -4.46 11.05
C MET A 52 9.50 -5.15 10.26
N LEU A 53 8.81 -6.11 10.91
CA LEU A 53 7.69 -6.88 10.33
C LEU A 53 6.55 -6.00 9.78
N THR A 54 6.48 -4.75 10.23
CA THR A 54 5.66 -3.70 9.64
C THR A 54 6.47 -3.00 8.54
N SER A 55 6.81 -3.72 7.47
CA SER A 55 7.30 -3.05 6.26
C SER A 55 6.14 -2.22 5.73
N ASN A 56 6.21 -0.92 5.98
CA ASN A 56 5.25 0.00 5.39
C ASN A 56 5.53 -0.02 3.88
N PHE A 57 4.59 -0.56 3.09
CA PHE A 57 4.54 -0.43 1.62
C PHE A 57 4.52 1.05 1.14
N PHE A 58 4.55 1.99 2.07
CA PHE A 58 4.68 3.42 1.87
C PHE A 58 6.16 3.74 1.67
N GLY A 59 6.60 3.81 0.41
CA GLY A 59 7.97 4.21 0.08
C GLY A 59 8.36 5.50 0.79
N SER A 60 9.55 5.48 1.44
CA SER A 60 10.26 6.60 2.07
C SER A 60 9.41 7.80 2.50
N ALA A 61 8.30 7.54 3.17
CA ALA A 61 7.55 8.57 3.84
C ALA A 61 8.05 8.55 5.28
N ASN A 62 9.26 9.08 5.48
CA ASN A 62 9.91 9.35 6.78
C ASN A 62 9.06 10.21 7.75
N LYS A 63 7.81 10.51 7.39
CA LYS A 63 6.83 11.29 8.15
C LYS A 63 5.83 10.39 8.89
N PHE A 64 5.67 9.12 8.50
CA PHE A 64 4.63 8.27 9.06
C PHE A 64 5.17 7.33 10.14
N THR A 65 4.60 7.43 11.35
CA THR A 65 5.06 6.66 12.52
C THR A 65 4.70 5.17 12.43
N TYR A 66 5.47 4.32 13.10
CA TYR A 66 5.40 2.84 13.05
C TYR A 66 4.10 2.21 13.54
N ASN A 67 3.20 2.99 14.14
CA ASN A 67 2.08 2.45 14.92
C ASN A 67 0.74 2.50 14.19
N TRP A 68 0.69 2.98 12.95
CA TRP A 68 -0.53 3.02 12.16
C TRP A 68 -0.38 2.24 10.85
N LYS A 69 -1.50 1.67 10.40
CA LYS A 69 -1.64 0.81 9.23
C LYS A 69 -2.87 1.24 8.45
N LEU A 70 -2.74 1.33 7.14
CA LEU A 70 -3.89 1.53 6.26
C LEU A 70 -4.63 0.21 6.03
N ARG A 71 -5.94 0.26 6.15
CA ARG A 71 -6.86 -0.81 5.77
C ARG A 71 -7.74 -0.34 4.63
N ALA A 72 -8.09 -1.29 3.77
CA ALA A 72 -9.00 -1.08 2.65
C ALA A 72 -10.14 -2.11 2.75
N TYR A 73 -11.35 -1.69 2.43
CA TYR A 73 -12.53 -2.52 2.40
C TYR A 73 -13.36 -2.20 1.16
N ILE A 74 -13.64 -3.22 0.35
CA ILE A 74 -14.49 -3.09 -0.84
C ILE A 74 -15.93 -3.15 -0.36
N MET A 75 -16.71 -2.09 -0.59
CA MET A 75 -18.07 -1.98 -0.06
C MET A 75 -19.08 -2.88 -0.78
N SER A 76 -18.79 -3.28 -2.02
CA SER A 76 -19.66 -4.16 -2.81
C SER A 76 -18.80 -5.09 -3.66
N ASP A 77 -19.00 -6.39 -3.48
CA ASP A 77 -18.34 -7.46 -4.21
C ASP A 77 -18.88 -7.62 -5.64
N LYS A 78 -20.13 -7.21 -5.86
CA LYS A 78 -20.82 -7.29 -7.15
C LYS A 78 -21.29 -5.91 -7.61
N ILE A 79 -21.01 -5.61 -8.87
CA ILE A 79 -21.45 -4.37 -9.52
C ILE A 79 -22.39 -4.71 -10.66
N TYR A 80 -23.48 -3.97 -10.77
CA TYR A 80 -24.50 -4.15 -11.79
C TYR A 80 -24.52 -2.99 -12.78
N PRO A 81 -24.96 -3.20 -14.04
CA PRO A 81 -25.05 -2.13 -15.04
C PRO A 81 -25.93 -0.94 -14.61
N SER A 82 -26.93 -1.17 -13.76
CA SER A 82 -27.81 -0.12 -13.23
C SER A 82 -27.11 0.79 -12.21
N LYS A 83 -26.04 0.31 -11.59
CA LYS A 83 -25.23 1.04 -10.60
C LYS A 83 -23.75 0.69 -10.82
N PRO A 84 -23.11 1.22 -11.87
CA PRO A 84 -21.75 0.86 -12.26
C PRO A 84 -20.69 1.56 -11.39
N LYS A 85 -20.87 1.55 -10.07
CA LYS A 85 -19.99 2.24 -9.12
C LYS A 85 -19.28 1.24 -8.22
N VAL A 86 -17.97 1.40 -8.11
CA VAL A 86 -17.14 0.72 -7.13
C VAL A 86 -16.79 1.71 -6.03
N GLN A 87 -17.00 1.31 -4.78
CA GLN A 87 -16.63 2.10 -3.61
C GLN A 87 -15.65 1.31 -2.76
N VAL A 88 -14.51 1.93 -2.46
CA VAL A 88 -13.49 1.37 -1.58
C VAL A 88 -13.33 2.30 -0.39
N LEU A 89 -13.65 1.78 0.80
CA LEU A 89 -13.43 2.45 2.07
C LEU A 89 -11.99 2.21 2.51
N PHE A 90 -11.28 3.29 2.76
CA PHE A 90 -9.98 3.29 3.38
C PHE A 90 -10.05 3.87 4.78
N TYR A 91 -9.30 3.26 5.70
CA TYR A 91 -9.24 3.72 7.07
C TYR A 91 -7.89 3.43 7.70
N ILE A 92 -7.49 4.30 8.61
CA ILE A 92 -6.30 4.12 9.42
C ILE A 92 -6.66 3.32 10.67
N VAL A 93 -5.86 2.30 10.97
CA VAL A 93 -5.88 1.61 12.26
C VAL A 93 -4.52 1.74 12.91
N GLY A 94 -4.47 2.00 14.21
CA GLY A 94 -3.21 2.23 14.89
C GLY A 94 -3.38 2.99 16.18
N ARG A 95 -2.31 3.06 16.98
CA ARG A 95 -2.32 3.89 18.18
C ARG A 95 -1.94 5.33 17.82
N ASP A 96 -2.60 6.29 18.46
CA ASP A 96 -2.25 7.71 18.47
C ASP A 96 -2.17 8.30 17.05
N TRP A 97 -2.92 7.76 16.07
CA TRP A 97 -2.88 8.27 14.71
C TRP A 97 -3.51 9.68 14.66
N ASP A 98 -4.56 9.87 15.44
CA ASP A 98 -5.32 11.11 15.62
C ASP A 98 -4.48 12.24 16.24
N ASP A 99 -3.49 11.92 17.08
CA ASP A 99 -2.49 12.90 17.57
C ASP A 99 -1.75 13.60 16.41
N TYR A 100 -1.49 12.88 15.30
CA TYR A 100 -0.78 13.42 14.12
C TYR A 100 -1.71 14.19 13.16
N SER A 101 -3.03 13.99 13.25
CA SER A 101 -4.02 14.61 12.35
C SER A 101 -4.00 16.15 12.39
N THR A 102 -3.49 16.72 13.48
CA THR A 102 -3.40 18.16 13.71
C THR A 102 -2.13 18.80 13.13
N THR A 103 -1.09 18.02 12.84
CA THR A 103 0.23 18.53 12.40
C THR A 103 0.67 18.00 11.04
N GLU A 104 0.20 16.83 10.60
CA GLU A 104 0.62 16.20 9.34
C GLU A 104 -0.48 16.13 8.28
N ARG A 105 -0.12 16.45 7.03
CA ARG A 105 -1.04 16.34 5.89
C ARG A 105 -1.24 14.88 5.54
N LEU A 106 -2.43 14.36 5.86
CA LEU A 106 -2.83 12.99 5.51
C LEU A 106 -2.72 12.73 4.00
N PRO A 107 -2.29 11.51 3.60
CA PRO A 107 -2.01 11.20 2.22
C PRO A 107 -3.29 11.04 1.40
N CYS A 108 -3.10 11.14 0.09
CA CYS A 108 -4.10 10.81 -0.91
C CYS A 108 -3.99 9.34 -1.29
N LEU A 109 -5.13 8.70 -1.45
CA LEU A 109 -5.25 7.34 -1.92
C LEU A 109 -5.81 7.37 -3.32
N ARG A 110 -5.13 6.72 -4.25
CA ARG A 110 -5.56 6.55 -5.63
C ARG A 110 -5.90 5.09 -5.85
N VAL A 111 -7.05 4.84 -6.44
CA VAL A 111 -7.55 3.51 -6.75
C VAL A 111 -7.67 3.37 -8.26
N PHE A 112 -7.34 2.19 -8.74
CA PHE A 112 -7.35 1.83 -10.15
C PHE A 112 -8.16 0.57 -10.30
N ALA A 113 -9.11 0.58 -11.23
CA ALA A 113 -9.81 -0.61 -11.69
C ALA A 113 -9.29 -0.96 -13.08
N PHE A 114 -8.99 -2.24 -13.30
CA PHE A 114 -8.61 -2.76 -14.60
C PHE A 114 -9.54 -3.88 -15.05
N ARG A 115 -9.93 -3.83 -16.32
CA ARG A 115 -10.56 -4.93 -17.04
C ARG A 115 -9.96 -4.98 -18.44
N GLU A 116 -9.26 -6.08 -18.75
CA GLU A 116 -8.50 -6.23 -19.98
C GLU A 116 -7.48 -5.07 -20.15
N THR A 117 -7.69 -4.18 -21.13
CA THR A 117 -6.83 -3.01 -21.40
C THR A 117 -7.43 -1.69 -20.95
N ARG A 118 -8.61 -1.71 -20.33
CA ARG A 118 -9.33 -0.51 -19.90
C ARG A 118 -9.06 -0.25 -18.43
N GLU A 119 -8.89 1.03 -18.11
CA GLU A 119 -8.57 1.52 -16.78
C GLU A 119 -9.58 2.60 -16.37
N VAL A 120 -10.05 2.54 -15.12
CA VAL A 120 -10.79 3.61 -14.47
C VAL A 120 -10.08 3.96 -13.17
N ARG A 121 -10.06 5.24 -12.83
CA ARG A 121 -9.36 5.76 -11.64
C ARG A 121 -10.31 6.48 -10.71
N GLY A 122 -10.07 6.37 -9.42
CA GLY A 122 -10.70 7.17 -8.38
C GLY A 122 -9.66 7.63 -7.37
N SER A 123 -9.96 8.68 -6.61
CA SER A 123 -9.09 9.13 -5.52
C SER A 123 -9.88 9.63 -4.33
N CYS A 124 -9.32 9.46 -3.15
CA CYS A 124 -9.84 10.05 -1.92
C CYS A 124 -8.70 10.50 -1.01
N ARG A 125 -8.99 11.49 -0.17
CA ARG A 125 -8.06 11.95 0.86
C ARG A 125 -8.56 11.50 2.22
N LEU A 126 -7.68 10.88 3.00
CA LEU A 126 -7.97 10.56 4.41
C LEU A 126 -8.20 11.87 5.17
N LYS A 127 -9.34 11.97 5.86
CA LYS A 127 -9.76 13.17 6.59
C LYS A 127 -10.44 12.81 7.91
N GLY A 128 -10.46 13.77 8.82
CA GLY A 128 -11.11 13.70 10.14
C GLY A 128 -10.39 12.78 11.12
N ASP A 129 -10.87 12.78 12.38
CA ASP A 129 -10.25 12.08 13.52
C ASP A 129 -10.31 10.54 13.40
N LEU A 130 -11.18 10.05 12.52
CA LEU A 130 -11.28 8.63 12.19
C LEU A 130 -10.36 8.21 11.04
N GLY A 131 -9.77 9.17 10.31
CA GLY A 131 -8.79 8.89 9.26
C GLY A 131 -9.38 8.03 8.16
N LEU A 132 -10.59 8.41 7.70
CA LEU A 132 -11.38 7.64 6.74
C LEU A 132 -11.40 8.36 5.40
N CYS A 133 -11.49 7.60 4.30
CA CYS A 133 -11.95 8.12 3.02
C CYS A 133 -12.57 7.03 2.16
N VAL A 134 -13.52 7.42 1.32
CA VAL A 134 -14.15 6.53 0.34
C VAL A 134 -13.71 6.99 -1.05
N ALA A 135 -13.06 6.09 -1.80
CA ALA A 135 -12.75 6.32 -3.20
C ALA A 135 -13.87 5.72 -4.04
N GLU A 136 -14.47 6.53 -4.90
CA GLU A 136 -15.47 6.09 -5.87
C GLU A 136 -14.84 5.96 -7.26
N LEU A 137 -15.18 4.88 -7.95
CA LEU A 137 -14.80 4.64 -9.34
C LEU A 137 -16.06 4.33 -10.14
N GLU A 138 -16.24 5.02 -11.25
CA GLU A 138 -17.37 4.80 -12.15
C GLU A 138 -16.93 3.94 -13.33
N LEU A 139 -17.43 2.70 -13.37
CA LEU A 139 -17.09 1.75 -14.41
C LEU A 139 -17.72 2.16 -15.74
N LEU A 140 -16.95 2.04 -16.82
CA LEU A 140 -17.45 2.35 -18.16
C LEU A 140 -18.56 1.35 -18.53
N PRO A 141 -19.66 1.78 -19.20
CA PRO A 141 -20.74 0.88 -19.63
C PRO A 141 -20.25 -0.31 -20.46
N SER A 142 -19.18 -0.09 -21.23
CA SER A 142 -18.54 -1.10 -22.07
C SER A 142 -17.91 -2.26 -21.28
N TRP A 143 -17.78 -2.15 -19.96
CA TRP A 143 -17.30 -3.20 -19.07
C TRP A 143 -18.36 -4.25 -18.71
N PHE A 144 -19.63 -3.98 -19.02
CA PHE A 144 -20.71 -4.94 -18.80
C PHE A 144 -21.06 -5.73 -20.06
N ASN A 145 -20.39 -5.41 -21.18
CA ASN A 145 -20.55 -6.15 -22.42
C ASN A 145 -19.87 -7.53 -22.32
N PRO A 146 -20.44 -8.56 -22.98
CA PRO A 146 -19.82 -9.87 -23.06
C PRO A 146 -18.42 -9.78 -23.69
N PRO A 147 -17.47 -10.63 -23.27
CA PRO A 147 -16.11 -10.62 -23.80
C PRO A 147 -16.14 -10.86 -25.31
N THR A 148 -15.46 -10.00 -26.07
CA THR A 148 -15.43 -10.05 -27.55
C THR A 148 -14.55 -11.18 -28.09
N VAL A 149 -13.72 -11.81 -27.25
CA VAL A 149 -12.87 -12.94 -27.62
C VAL A 149 -13.51 -14.23 -27.14
N VAL A 150 -14.18 -14.94 -28.07
CA VAL A 150 -14.70 -16.29 -27.83
C VAL A 150 -13.52 -17.26 -27.89
N ALA A 151 -12.84 -17.48 -26.76
CA ALA A 151 -11.88 -18.57 -26.68
C ALA A 151 -12.64 -19.89 -26.84
N GLY A 152 -12.43 -20.56 -27.97
CA GLY A 152 -13.08 -21.82 -28.33
C GLY A 152 -12.72 -22.93 -27.35
N ARG A 153 -13.50 -23.10 -26.29
CA ARG A 153 -13.90 -24.39 -25.71
C ARG A 153 -14.88 -24.09 -24.57
N LYS A 154 -16.11 -24.59 -24.70
CA LYS A 154 -17.09 -24.63 -23.62
C LYS A 154 -16.47 -25.32 -22.41
N LYS A 155 -16.07 -24.54 -21.40
CA LYS A 155 -16.14 -24.95 -20.01
C LYS A 155 -17.39 -24.25 -19.49
N THR A 156 -18.42 -25.03 -19.18
CA THR A 156 -19.56 -24.58 -18.37
C THR A 156 -19.02 -24.21 -16.99
N MET A 157 -18.46 -23.02 -16.89
CA MET A 157 -18.20 -22.34 -15.63
C MET A 157 -19.43 -21.47 -15.40
N ASP A 158 -20.01 -21.61 -14.22
CA ASP A 158 -21.31 -21.04 -13.84
C ASP A 158 -21.52 -19.64 -14.43
N GLN A 159 -22.53 -19.51 -15.30
CA GLN A 159 -22.98 -18.23 -15.87
C GLN A 159 -23.43 -17.21 -14.80
N SER A 160 -23.42 -17.61 -13.52
CA SER A 160 -23.70 -16.77 -12.36
C SER A 160 -22.49 -15.96 -11.88
N GLU A 161 -21.27 -16.29 -12.30
CA GLU A 161 -20.07 -15.56 -11.88
C GLU A 161 -19.76 -14.47 -12.92
N GLY A 162 -20.03 -13.22 -12.56
CA GLY A 162 -19.82 -12.07 -13.44
C GLY A 162 -18.37 -11.91 -13.90
N SER A 163 -18.10 -10.96 -14.81
CA SER A 163 -16.72 -10.69 -15.23
C SER A 163 -15.88 -10.15 -14.07
N PRO A 164 -14.72 -10.75 -13.75
CA PRO A 164 -13.86 -10.25 -12.69
C PRO A 164 -13.26 -8.88 -13.09
N VAL A 165 -13.07 -8.03 -12.09
CA VAL A 165 -12.41 -6.73 -12.19
C VAL A 165 -11.28 -6.69 -11.17
N GLU A 166 -10.10 -6.27 -11.60
CA GLU A 166 -8.95 -6.14 -10.71
C GLU A 166 -8.89 -4.73 -10.13
N LEU A 167 -8.68 -4.62 -8.82
CA LEU A 167 -8.54 -3.35 -8.11
C LEU A 167 -7.15 -3.24 -7.51
N TYR A 168 -6.51 -2.09 -7.74
CA TYR A 168 -5.21 -1.73 -7.17
C TYR A 168 -5.32 -0.37 -6.51
N TYR A 169 -4.49 -0.11 -5.50
CA TYR A 169 -4.40 1.19 -4.87
C TYR A 169 -2.95 1.65 -4.71
N ALA A 170 -2.75 2.95 -4.72
CA ALA A 170 -1.48 3.60 -4.47
C ALA A 170 -1.68 4.75 -3.47
N ILE A 171 -0.65 5.01 -2.68
CA ILE A 171 -0.62 6.14 -1.75
C ILE A 171 0.23 7.24 -2.37
N GLN A 172 -0.28 8.47 -2.37
CA GLN A 172 0.37 9.64 -2.91
C GLN A 172 0.39 10.75 -1.86
N PRO A 173 1.46 11.56 -1.82
CA PRO A 173 1.43 12.79 -1.02
C PRO A 173 0.34 13.72 -1.57
N GLY A 174 -0.36 14.42 -0.70
CA GLY A 174 -1.24 15.52 -1.12
C GLY A 174 -0.42 16.71 -1.61
N ASP A 175 -1.03 17.54 -2.46
CA ASP A 175 -0.39 18.75 -3.01
C ASP A 175 -0.08 19.81 -1.93
N GLU A 176 0.41 20.98 -2.33
CA GLU A 176 0.69 22.09 -1.41
C GLU A 176 -0.54 22.53 -0.58
N LYS A 177 -1.75 22.33 -1.12
CA LYS A 177 -3.03 22.54 -0.44
C LYS A 177 -3.56 21.28 0.26
N GLY A 178 -2.82 20.17 0.12
CA GLY A 178 -3.19 18.83 0.56
C GLY A 178 -4.30 18.21 -0.29
N GLU A 179 -4.69 18.78 -1.42
CA GLU A 179 -5.66 18.14 -2.30
C GLU A 179 -5.03 16.99 -3.09
N CYS A 180 -5.85 16.03 -3.49
CA CYS A 180 -5.38 14.95 -4.34
C CYS A 180 -5.31 15.45 -5.77
N THR A 181 -4.17 15.26 -6.42
CA THR A 181 -4.05 15.52 -7.86
C THR A 181 -5.13 14.73 -8.58
N LYS A 182 -6.07 15.47 -9.18
CA LYS A 182 -6.87 14.92 -10.26
C LYS A 182 -5.91 14.83 -11.43
N GLU A 183 -5.31 13.67 -11.64
CA GLU A 183 -4.67 13.42 -12.92
C GLU A 183 -5.77 13.40 -13.96
N ASP A 184 -5.93 14.55 -14.63
CA ASP A 184 -6.59 14.61 -15.92
C ASP A 184 -5.91 13.58 -16.84
N VAL A 185 -6.75 12.77 -17.48
CA VAL A 185 -6.40 11.97 -18.66
C VAL A 185 -5.41 12.79 -19.47
N ARG A 186 -4.16 12.30 -19.56
CA ARG A 186 -3.09 12.98 -20.31
C ARG A 186 -3.67 13.53 -21.61
N LYS A 187 -3.71 14.86 -21.72
CA LYS A 187 -3.68 15.54 -23.01
C LYS A 187 -2.55 14.91 -23.80
N SER A 188 -2.92 14.08 -24.78
CA SER A 188 -2.09 13.86 -25.95
C SER A 188 -1.89 15.24 -26.57
N ASN A 189 -0.73 15.82 -26.33
CA ASN A 189 -0.25 17.01 -27.00
C ASN A 189 0.97 16.58 -27.80
N GLY A 190 0.88 16.75 -29.13
CA GLY A 190 2.01 16.76 -30.07
C GLY A 190 2.25 15.45 -30.77
#